data_AF-A0A7J5EB93-F1
#
_entry.id   AF-A0A7J5EB93-F1
#
_cell.length_a   1.000
_cell.length_b   1.000
_cell.length_c   1.000
_cell.angle_alpha   90.00
_cell.angle_beta   90.00
_cell.angle_gamma   90.00
#
_symmetry.space_group_name_H-M   'P 1'
#
loop_
_entity.id
_entity.type
_entity.pdbx_description
1 polymer ?
#
loop_
_entity_poly.entity_id
_entity_poly.type
_entity_poly.pdbx_seq_one_letter_code
_entity_poly.pdbx_strand_id
1 'polypeptide(L)'
;IAPNECIEIYNLYNEGKVKESLQLQYKMLQPNKAVTAKYGVGGLKKAMDLLGYFGGSPRKPLSDLSESETEDLKNILVKSEILK
;
A
#
# COMPACT_ATOMS: atom_id res chain seq x y z
N ILE A 1 -0.49 -2.52 -5.19
CA ILE A 1 0.51 -3.31 -4.43
C ILE A 1 -0.10 -4.45 -3.61
N ALA A 2 -1.38 -4.39 -3.22
CA ALA A 2 -2.03 -5.37 -2.35
C ALA A 2 -3.31 -5.94 -3.01
N PRO A 3 -3.20 -6.61 -4.19
CA PRO A 3 -4.38 -7.05 -4.94
C PRO A 3 -5.19 -8.13 -4.21
N ASN A 4 -4.53 -9.02 -3.45
CA ASN A 4 -5.17 -10.10 -2.71
C ASN A 4 -6.05 -9.55 -1.59
N GLU A 5 -5.55 -8.56 -0.86
CA GLU A 5 -6.28 -7.89 0.22
C GLU A 5 -7.46 -7.10 -0.35
N CYS A 6 -7.28 -6.43 -1.49
CA CYS A 6 -8.37 -5.73 -2.17
C CYS A 6 -9.51 -6.67 -2.60
N ILE A 7 -9.19 -7.82 -3.21
CA ILE A 7 -10.22 -8.77 -3.65
C ILE A 7 -10.88 -9.46 -2.46
N GLU A 8 -10.14 -9.71 -1.37
CA GLU A 8 -10.69 -10.31 -0.16
C GLU A 8 -11.70 -9.37 0.53
N ILE A 9 -11.41 -8.07 0.61
CA ILE A 9 -12.38 -7.07 1.13
C ILE A 9 -13.69 -7.13 0.33
N TYR A 10 -13.60 -7.20 -0.99
CA TYR A 10 -14.76 -7.28 -1.89
C TYR A 10 -15.55 -8.58 -1.69
N ASN A 11 -14.87 -9.72 -1.64
CA ASN A 11 -15.51 -11.03 -1.44
C ASN A 11 -16.23 -11.10 -0.09
N LEU A 12 -15.56 -10.73 1.00
CA LEU A 12 -16.14 -10.71 2.35
C LEU A 12 -17.40 -9.84 2.41
N TYR A 13 -17.36 -8.67 1.75
CA TYR A 13 -18.53 -7.80 1.69
C TYR A 13 -19.71 -8.46 0.96
N ASN A 14 -19.47 -9.05 -0.21
CA ASN A 14 -20.52 -9.70 -1.01
C ASN A 14 -21.07 -10.98 -0.37
N GLU A 15 -20.27 -11.66 0.45
CA GLU A 15 -20.70 -12.80 1.26
C GLU A 15 -21.50 -12.38 2.51
N GLY A 16 -21.68 -11.07 2.76
CA GLY A 16 -22.36 -10.55 3.95
C GLY A 16 -21.50 -10.55 5.22
N LYS A 17 -20.22 -10.90 5.12
CA LYS A 17 -19.22 -10.87 6.22
C LYS A 17 -18.68 -9.44 6.42
N VAL A 18 -19.59 -8.52 6.72
CA VAL A 18 -19.31 -7.08 6.76
C VAL A 18 -18.29 -6.73 7.86
N LYS A 19 -18.29 -7.42 9.01
CA LYS A 19 -17.37 -7.13 10.11
C LYS A 19 -15.92 -7.49 9.74
N GLU A 20 -15.72 -8.63 9.11
CA GLU A 20 -14.44 -9.13 8.63
C GLU A 20 -13.91 -8.25 7.49
N SER A 21 -14.78 -7.90 6.54
CA SER A 21 -14.45 -6.94 5.46
C SER A 21 -13.98 -5.61 6.04
N LEU A 22 -14.71 -5.07 7.02
CA LEU A 22 -14.34 -3.81 7.68
C LEU A 22 -13.02 -3.89 8.45
N GLN A 23 -12.76 -5.01 9.13
CA GLN A 23 -11.49 -5.22 9.84
C GLN A 23 -10.30 -5.21 8.88
N LEU A 24 -10.43 -5.88 7.73
CA LEU A 24 -9.40 -5.89 6.70
C LEU A 24 -9.26 -4.49 6.04
N GLN A 25 -10.38 -3.82 5.75
CA GLN A 25 -10.38 -2.45 5.26
C GLN A 25 -9.63 -1.49 6.20
N TYR A 26 -9.80 -1.63 7.53
CA TYR A 26 -9.06 -0.81 8.49
C TYR A 26 -7.54 -1.04 8.46
N LYS A 27 -7.10 -2.29 8.32
CA LYS A 27 -5.67 -2.60 8.10
C LYS A 27 -5.14 -1.93 6.82
N MET A 28 -5.96 -1.87 5.77
CA MET A 28 -5.59 -1.32 4.47
C MET A 28 -5.57 0.22 4.40
N LEU A 29 -6.13 0.94 5.39
CA LEU A 29 -6.20 2.40 5.35
C LEU A 29 -4.83 3.08 5.29
N GLN A 30 -3.89 2.65 6.13
CA GLN A 30 -2.55 3.25 6.19
C GLN A 30 -1.72 2.99 4.93
N PRO A 31 -1.59 1.76 4.40
CA PRO A 31 -0.82 1.51 3.20
C PRO A 31 -1.48 2.17 1.98
N ASN A 32 -2.82 2.21 1.91
CA ASN A 32 -3.52 2.96 0.86
C ASN A 32 -3.18 4.45 0.92
N LYS A 33 -3.28 5.09 2.09
CA LYS A 33 -2.95 6.52 2.25
C LYS A 33 -1.48 6.81 1.91
N ALA A 34 -0.58 5.90 2.28
CA ALA A 34 0.86 6.05 2.01
C ALA A 34 1.15 6.18 0.50
N VAL A 35 0.61 5.27 -0.32
CA VAL A 35 0.86 5.23 -1.76
C VAL A 35 -0.05 6.13 -2.60
N THR A 36 -0.96 6.87 -1.97
CA THR A 36 -1.88 7.80 -2.65
C THR A 36 -1.68 9.23 -2.16
N ALA A 37 -2.28 9.60 -1.02
CA ALA A 37 -2.30 10.97 -0.53
C ALA A 37 -0.97 11.43 0.06
N LYS A 38 -0.19 10.53 0.67
CA LYS A 38 1.05 10.90 1.37
C LYS A 38 2.26 11.02 0.43
N TYR A 39 2.56 9.95 -0.31
CA TYR A 39 3.76 9.85 -1.16
C TYR A 39 3.45 9.70 -2.66
N GLY A 40 2.16 9.63 -3.02
CA GLY A 40 1.71 9.57 -4.41
C GLY A 40 2.37 8.50 -5.26
N VAL A 41 2.60 8.82 -6.52
CA VAL A 41 3.18 7.89 -7.52
C VAL A 41 4.60 7.46 -7.15
N GLY A 42 5.41 8.35 -6.54
CA GLY A 42 6.74 8.00 -6.03
C GLY A 42 6.64 6.93 -4.95
N GLY A 43 5.72 7.10 -4.00
CA GLY A 43 5.48 6.12 -2.94
C GLY A 43 4.95 4.80 -3.47
N LEU A 44 4.02 4.83 -4.43
CA LEU A 44 3.51 3.62 -5.07
C LEU A 44 4.63 2.82 -5.74
N LYS A 45 5.46 3.49 -6.56
CA LYS A 45 6.57 2.84 -7.25
C LYS A 45 7.61 2.32 -6.27
N LYS A 46 7.95 3.08 -5.23
CA LYS A 46 8.87 2.62 -4.18
C LYS A 46 8.31 1.40 -3.43
N ALA A 47 7.01 1.39 -3.12
CA ALA A 47 6.35 0.25 -2.49
C ALA A 47 6.36 -0.99 -3.40
N MET A 48 6.19 -0.82 -4.71
CA MET A 48 6.35 -1.92 -5.68
C MET A 48 7.76 -2.51 -5.62
N ASP A 49 8.80 -1.66 -5.65
CA ASP A 49 10.20 -2.11 -5.54
C ASP A 49 10.46 -2.88 -4.24
N LEU A 50 9.97 -2.35 -3.10
CA LEU A 50 10.11 -3.00 -1.78
C LEU A 50 9.44 -4.39 -1.72
N LEU A 51 8.39 -4.60 -2.51
CA LEU A 51 7.64 -5.86 -2.60
C LEU A 51 8.18 -6.81 -3.68
N GLY A 52 9.30 -6.47 -4.33
CA GLY A 52 9.93 -7.30 -5.36
C GLY A 52 9.32 -7.15 -6.76
N TYR A 53 8.41 -6.19 -6.96
CA TYR A 53 7.93 -5.79 -8.29
C TYR A 53 8.85 -4.72 -8.89
N PHE A 54 8.63 -4.38 -10.17
CA PHE A 54 9.31 -3.24 -10.80
C PHE A 54 8.42 -1.98 -10.76
N GLY A 55 8.74 -1.04 -9.87
CA GLY A 55 8.13 0.30 -9.85
C GLY A 55 9.00 1.34 -10.57
N GLY A 56 10.30 1.34 -10.27
CA GLY A 56 11.30 2.25 -10.84
C GLY A 56 11.05 3.74 -10.55
N SER A 57 11.91 4.63 -11.05
CA SER A 57 11.77 6.06 -10.78
C SER A 57 10.54 6.67 -11.49
N PRO A 58 9.81 7.61 -10.85
CA PRO A 58 8.81 8.44 -11.51
C PRO A 58 9.44 9.33 -12.60
N ARG A 59 8.62 9.77 -13.55
CA ARG A 59 9.04 10.79 -14.53
C ARG A 59 8.90 12.18 -13.90
N LYS A 60 9.83 13.08 -14.21
CA LYS A 60 9.74 14.50 -13.84
C LYS A 60 8.40 15.10 -14.30
N PRO A 61 7.78 16.00 -13.50
CA PRO A 61 8.34 16.70 -12.33
C PRO A 61 8.25 15.91 -11.01
N LEU A 62 7.76 14.67 -11.01
CA LEU A 62 7.69 13.85 -9.81
C LEU A 62 9.08 13.35 -9.42
N SER A 63 9.34 13.32 -8.10
CA SER A 63 10.61 12.89 -7.51
C SER A 63 10.48 11.51 -6.86
N ASP A 64 11.62 10.84 -6.76
CA ASP A 64 11.77 9.68 -5.88
C ASP A 64 11.61 10.09 -4.41
N LEU A 65 11.28 9.11 -3.55
CA LEU A 65 11.25 9.31 -2.10
C LEU A 65 12.67 9.48 -1.57
N SER A 66 12.82 10.33 -0.57
CA SER A 66 14.02 10.36 0.27
C SER A 66 14.18 9.07 1.08
N GLU A 67 15.36 8.89 1.69
CA GLU A 67 15.64 7.72 2.53
C GLU A 67 14.71 7.64 3.74
N SER A 68 14.43 8.77 4.39
CA SER A 68 13.54 8.83 5.56
C SER A 68 12.09 8.51 5.18
N GLU A 69 11.61 8.99 4.03
CA GLU A 69 10.28 8.66 3.52
C GLU A 69 10.19 7.18 3.10
N THR A 70 11.27 6.63 2.54
CA THR A 70 11.34 5.21 2.18
C THR A 70 11.27 4.33 3.43
N GLU A 71 11.97 4.71 4.50
CA GLU A 71 11.92 3.98 5.77
C GLU A 71 10.55 4.08 6.45
N ASP A 72 9.91 5.25 6.45
CA ASP A 72 8.53 5.38 6.94
C ASP A 72 7.55 4.53 6.12
N LEU A 73 7.64 4.56 4.79
CA LEU A 73 6.82 3.73 3.90
C LEU A 73 7.02 2.24 4.22
N LYS A 74 8.26 1.78 4.36
CA LYS A 74 8.58 0.39 4.73
C LYS A 74 7.92 0.00 6.06
N ASN A 75 8.01 0.86 7.07
CA ASN A 75 7.39 0.63 8.38
C ASN A 75 5.86 0.56 8.30
N ILE A 76 5.22 1.38 7.46
CA ILE A 76 3.77 1.30 7.20
C ILE A 76 3.40 -0.04 6.56
N LEU A 77 4.15 -0.49 5.54
CA LEU A 77 3.88 -1.75 4.86
C LEU A 77 4.06 -2.96 5.78
N VAL A 78 5.08 -2.96 6.64
CA VAL A 78 5.33 -4.02 7.63
C VAL A 78 4.22 -4.08 8.68
N LYS A 79 3.84 -2.93 9.27
CA LYS A 79 2.74 -2.86 10.25
C LYS A 79 1.39 -3.28 9.68
N SER A 80 1.23 -3.19 8.37
CA SER A 80 0.01 -3.56 7.66
C SER A 80 0.07 -4.97 7.07
N GLU A 81 1.13 -5.73 7.36
CA GLU A 81 1.35 -7.12 6.92
C GLU A 81 1.44 -7.27 5.38
N ILE A 82 1.66 -6.17 4.65
CA ILE A 82 1.83 -6.17 3.19
C ILE A 82 3.26 -6.54 2.80
N LEU A 83 4.24 -6.05 3.57
CA LEU A 83 5.64 -6.41 3.45
C LEU A 83 6.02 -7.32 4.61
N LYS A 84 6.57 -8.51 4.30
CA LYS A 84 7.01 -9.51 5.28
C LYS A 84 8.47 -9.33 5.67
#